data_AF-A0A7S2Z4T6-F1
#
_entry.id   AF-A0A7S2Z4T6-F1
#
_cell.length_a   1.000
_cell.length_b   1.000
_cell.length_c   1.000
_cell.angle_alpha   90.00
_cell.angle_beta   90.00
_cell.angle_gamma   90.00
#
_symmetry.space_group_name_H-M   'P 1'
#
loop_
_entity.id
_entity.type
_entity.pdbx_description
1 polymer ?
#
loop_
_entity_poly.entity_id
_entity_poly.type
_entity_poly.pdbx_seq_one_letter_code
_entity_poly.pdbx_strand_id
1 'polypeptide(L)'
;MIALVGREKETIVLSNGENVEPSPLEQACLACPYIDQMVVVGQDKKFLGALVVPDWDAIVEDGVVPGGKEDKQAVASLLQQEVKKRVEQRDLYKPQESV
;
A
#
# COMPACT_ATOMS: atom_id res chain seq x y z
N MET A 1 14.51 -32.20 5.74
CA MET A 1 14.01 -30.91 6.22
C MET A 1 14.08 -29.95 5.03
N ILE A 2 12.97 -29.75 4.33
CA ILE A 2 12.92 -28.86 3.16
C ILE A 2 12.52 -27.50 3.70
N ALA A 3 13.47 -26.58 3.81
CA ALA A 3 13.18 -25.17 4.05
C ALA A 3 12.74 -24.58 2.71
N LEU A 4 11.44 -24.32 2.56
CA LEU A 4 10.93 -23.49 1.48
C LEU A 4 11.39 -22.06 1.75
N VAL A 5 12.55 -21.70 1.21
CA VAL A 5 13.06 -20.33 1.25
C VAL A 5 12.25 -19.52 0.24
N GLY A 6 11.34 -18.70 0.74
CA GLY A 6 10.84 -17.49 0.07
C GLY A 6 9.77 -17.67 -1.02
N ARG A 7 8.74 -16.82 -0.96
CA ARG A 7 7.97 -16.38 -2.15
C ARG A 7 8.87 -15.45 -3.00
N GLU A 8 9.96 -15.98 -3.52
CA GLU A 8 11.11 -15.23 -4.05
C GLU A 8 10.84 -14.43 -5.35
N LYS A 9 9.62 -14.41 -5.92
CA LYS A 9 9.42 -13.86 -7.29
C LYS A 9 8.14 -13.08 -7.54
N GLU A 10 7.52 -12.48 -6.54
CA GLU A 10 6.44 -11.50 -6.82
C GLU A 10 7.02 -10.12 -7.17
N THR A 11 8.11 -10.02 -7.94
CA THR A 11 8.62 -8.73 -8.41
C THR A 11 7.66 -8.18 -9.46
N ILE A 12 7.06 -7.03 -9.15
CA ILE A 12 6.20 -6.30 -10.08
C ILE A 12 7.11 -5.55 -11.04
N VAL A 13 7.11 -5.98 -12.30
CA VAL A 13 7.80 -5.27 -13.37
C VAL A 13 6.82 -4.28 -13.98
N LEU A 14 7.13 -2.99 -13.85
CA LEU A 14 6.38 -1.90 -14.48
C LEU A 14 6.78 -1.78 -15.96
N SER A 15 5.92 -1.19 -16.79
CA SER A 15 6.18 -1.04 -18.25
C SER A 15 7.41 -0.18 -18.57
N ASN A 16 7.95 0.54 -17.59
CA ASN A 16 9.18 1.33 -17.69
C ASN A 16 10.45 0.50 -17.37
N GLY A 17 10.31 -0.79 -17.01
CA GLY A 17 11.42 -1.66 -16.59
C GLY A 17 11.80 -1.54 -15.11
N GLU A 18 11.06 -0.76 -14.31
CA GLU A 18 11.26 -0.67 -12.87
C GLU A 18 10.75 -1.97 -12.20
N ASN A 19 11.59 -2.51 -11.31
CA ASN A 19 11.29 -3.72 -10.56
C ASN A 19 10.90 -3.33 -9.14
N VAL A 20 9.64 -3.56 -8.78
CA VAL A 20 9.09 -3.21 -7.48
C VAL A 20 8.79 -4.49 -6.69
N GLU A 21 9.27 -4.56 -5.47
CA GLU A 21 8.97 -5.68 -4.58
C GLU A 21 7.74 -5.35 -3.70
N PRO A 22 6.64 -6.11 -3.79
CA PRO A 22 5.43 -5.86 -3.02
C PRO A 22 5.62 -6.23 -1.55
N SER A 23 6.33 -7.32 -1.25
CA SER A 23 6.52 -7.81 0.12
C SER A 23 6.97 -6.74 1.12
N PRO A 24 8.05 -5.98 0.87
CA PRO A 24 8.45 -4.97 1.83
C PRO A 24 7.54 -3.72 1.83
N LEU A 25 6.86 -3.44 0.72
CA LEU A 25 5.90 -2.34 0.62
C LEU A 25 4.66 -2.61 1.46
N GLU A 26 4.11 -3.82 1.33
CA GLU A 26 2.99 -4.35 2.09
C GLU A 26 3.37 -4.40 3.56
N GLN A 27 4.54 -4.96 3.91
CA GLN A 27 4.97 -5.06 5.30
C GLN A 27 5.17 -3.69 5.97
N ALA A 28 5.65 -2.68 5.24
CA ALA A 28 5.79 -1.32 5.76
C ALA A 28 4.44 -0.68 6.07
N CYS A 29 3.42 -0.94 5.24
CA CYS A 29 2.09 -0.39 5.42
C CYS A 29 1.27 -1.19 6.44
N LEU A 30 1.43 -2.52 6.49
CA LEU A 30 0.88 -3.40 7.53
C LEU A 30 1.41 -3.06 8.93
N ALA A 31 2.54 -2.36 9.03
CA ALA A 31 3.01 -1.82 10.31
C ALA A 31 2.14 -0.66 10.82
N CYS A 32 1.13 -0.21 10.07
CA CYS A 32 0.19 0.83 10.46
C CYS A 32 -1.06 0.19 11.08
N PRO A 33 -1.50 0.59 12.29
CA PRO A 33 -2.66 0.00 12.96
C PRO A 33 -3.98 0.25 12.22
N TYR A 34 -4.00 1.20 11.29
CA TYR A 34 -5.19 1.52 10.48
C TYR A 34 -5.34 0.64 9.23
N ILE A 35 -4.37 -0.22 8.92
CA ILE A 35 -4.35 -1.05 7.71
C ILE A 35 -4.47 -2.52 8.12
N ASP A 36 -5.58 -3.16 7.76
CA ASP A 36 -5.81 -4.60 8.01
C ASP A 36 -5.12 -5.45 6.93
N GLN A 37 -5.29 -5.08 5.66
CA GLN A 37 -4.64 -5.76 4.53
C GLN A 37 -4.15 -4.75 3.49
N MET A 38 -3.04 -5.06 2.83
CA MET A 38 -2.57 -4.31 1.68
C MET A 38 -2.10 -5.28 0.61
N VAL A 39 -2.44 -4.98 -0.65
CA VAL A 39 -1.96 -5.70 -1.83
C VAL A 39 -1.47 -4.70 -2.85
N VAL A 40 -0.24 -4.86 -3.32
CA VAL A 40 0.34 -3.99 -4.35
C VAL A 40 0.10 -4.61 -5.72
N VAL A 41 -0.36 -3.80 -6.67
CA VAL A 41 -0.68 -4.23 -8.03
C VAL A 41 -0.06 -3.27 -9.04
N GLY A 42 0.49 -3.78 -10.13
CA GLY A 42 1.09 -2.89 -11.13
C GLY A 42 1.76 -3.61 -12.28
N GLN A 43 1.51 -4.90 -12.43
CA GLN A 43 2.17 -5.72 -13.44
C GLN A 43 1.85 -5.17 -14.84
N ASP A 44 2.89 -4.87 -15.61
CA ASP A 44 2.78 -4.32 -16.98
C ASP A 44 2.00 -2.98 -17.06
N LYS A 45 1.97 -2.21 -15.96
CA LYS A 45 1.39 -0.86 -15.93
C LYS A 45 2.50 0.19 -15.89
N LYS A 46 2.19 1.38 -16.41
CA LYS A 46 3.03 2.59 -16.24
C LYS A 46 3.11 3.07 -14.78
N PHE A 47 2.14 2.70 -13.96
CA PHE A 47 2.00 3.17 -12.58
C PHE A 47 1.77 1.99 -11.66
N LEU A 48 2.31 2.10 -10.45
CA LEU A 48 2.04 1.18 -9.36
C LEU A 48 0.70 1.58 -8.70
N GLY A 49 -0.17 0.61 -8.51
CA GLY A 49 -1.37 0.70 -7.70
C GLY A 49 -1.20 -0.07 -6.40
N ALA A 50 -1.98 0.30 -5.38
CA ALA A 50 -2.10 -0.48 -4.17
C ALA A 50 -3.56 -0.53 -3.75
N LEU A 51 -4.03 -1.73 -3.41
CA LEU A 51 -5.29 -1.96 -2.75
C LEU A 51 -5.01 -2.00 -1.25
N VAL A 52 -5.58 -1.06 -0.52
CA VAL A 52 -5.43 -0.94 0.93
C VAL A 52 -6.79 -1.18 1.55
N VAL A 53 -6.86 -2.11 2.49
CA VAL A 53 -8.04 -2.44 3.29
C VAL A 53 -7.86 -1.74 4.65
N PRO A 54 -8.69 -0.74 4.96
CA PRO A 54 -8.71 -0.11 6.27
C PRO A 54 -9.16 -1.09 7.35
N ASP A 55 -8.56 -1.01 8.53
CA ASP A 55 -9.10 -1.65 9.71
C ASP A 55 -10.20 -0.78 10.34
N TRP A 56 -11.46 -1.22 10.22
CA TRP A 56 -12.60 -0.46 10.73
C TRP A 56 -12.63 -0.40 12.25
N ASP A 57 -12.04 -1.36 12.95
CA ASP A 57 -12.03 -1.40 14.42
C ASP A 57 -11.09 -0.29 14.95
N ALA A 58 -9.87 -0.21 14.42
CA ALA A 58 -8.89 0.84 14.74
C ALA A 58 -9.40 2.24 14.37
N ILE A 59 -10.15 2.37 13.27
CA ILE A 59 -10.75 3.64 12.85
C ILE A 59 -11.89 4.06 13.80
N VAL A 60 -12.72 3.10 14.22
CA VAL A 60 -13.78 3.33 15.19
C VAL A 60 -13.22 3.68 16.57
N GLU A 61 -12.10 3.07 16.98
CA GLU A 61 -11.38 3.43 18.22
C GLU A 61 -10.91 4.89 18.22
N ASP A 62 -10.45 5.42 17.08
CA ASP A 62 -10.05 6.83 16.93
C ASP A 62 -11.26 7.80 16.90
N GLY A 63 -12.48 7.28 17.04
CA GLY A 63 -13.72 8.05 17.11
C GLY A 63 -14.36 8.36 15.75
N VAL A 64 -13.86 7.73 14.67
CA VAL A 64 -14.42 7.90 13.32
C VAL A 64 -15.54 6.88 13.12
N VAL A 65 -16.79 7.36 13.17
CA VAL A 65 -17.97 6.53 12.93
C VAL A 65 -18.15 6.24 11.44
N PRO A 66 -18.19 4.97 10.99
CA PRO A 66 -18.39 4.62 9.58
C PRO A 66 -19.87 4.81 9.19
N GLY A 67 -20.30 6.06 9.06
CA GLY A 67 -21.68 6.43 8.75
C GLY A 67 -21.81 7.54 7.70
N GLY A 68 -20.88 8.50 7.67
CA GLY A 68 -20.85 9.57 6.68
C GLY A 68 -19.99 9.22 5.46
N LYS A 69 -20.38 9.73 4.27
CA LYS A 69 -19.54 9.66 3.07
C LYS A 69 -18.23 10.46 3.26
N GLU A 70 -18.28 11.50 4.07
CA GLU A 70 -17.16 12.39 4.39
C GLU A 70 -16.09 11.68 5.23
N ASP A 71 -16.50 10.86 6.22
CA ASP A 71 -15.59 10.11 7.08
C ASP A 71 -14.77 9.07 6.30
N LYS A 72 -15.41 8.37 5.35
CA LYS A 72 -14.71 7.41 4.48
C LYS A 72 -13.63 8.09 3.63
N GLN A 73 -13.88 9.32 3.19
CA GLN A 73 -12.92 10.09 2.40
C GLN A 73 -11.77 10.62 3.26
N ALA A 74 -12.05 11.03 4.51
CA ALA A 74 -11.03 11.43 5.47
C ALA A 74 -10.09 10.25 5.79
N VAL A 75 -10.66 9.08 6.11
CA VAL A 75 -9.90 7.84 6.32
C VAL A 75 -9.09 7.46 5.09
N ALA A 76 -9.70 7.46 3.90
CA ALA A 76 -9.00 7.10 2.67
C ALA A 76 -7.83 8.05 2.39
N SER A 77 -8.01 9.36 2.61
CA SER A 77 -6.92 10.33 2.42
C SER A 77 -5.79 10.11 3.43
N LEU A 78 -6.12 9.80 4.68
CA LEU A 78 -5.13 9.51 5.73
C LEU A 78 -4.33 8.25 5.40
N LEU A 79 -5.00 7.17 5.03
CA LEU A 79 -4.34 5.93 4.60
C LEU A 79 -3.48 6.14 3.36
N GLN A 80 -3.99 6.87 2.36
CA GLN A 80 -3.21 7.21 1.18
C GLN A 80 -1.97 8.03 1.50
N GLN A 81 -2.07 9.01 2.40
CA GLN A 81 -0.93 9.80 2.85
C GLN A 81 0.09 8.96 3.61
N GLU A 82 -0.35 8.09 4.52
CA GLU A 82 0.54 7.25 5.30
C GLU A 82 1.23 6.17 4.47
N VAL A 83 0.52 5.59 3.51
CA VAL A 83 1.10 4.68 2.51
C VAL A 83 2.10 5.45 1.65
N LYS A 84 1.72 6.59 1.08
CA LYS A 84 2.61 7.40 0.23
C LYS A 84 3.90 7.78 0.96
N LYS A 85 3.79 8.26 2.19
CA LYS A 85 4.93 8.64 3.04
C LYS A 85 5.88 7.47 3.31
N ARG A 86 5.34 6.26 3.56
CA ARG A 86 6.14 5.04 3.76
C ARG A 86 6.80 4.54 2.48
N VAL A 87 6.09 4.62 1.36
CA VAL A 87 6.61 4.24 0.03
C VAL A 87 7.74 5.19 -0.39
N GLU A 88 7.58 6.51 -0.19
CA GLU A 88 8.61 7.52 -0.48
C GLU A 88 9.85 7.36 0.40
N GLN A 89 9.68 7.03 1.70
CA GLN A 89 10.82 6.77 2.60
C GLN A 89 11.71 5.61 2.16
N ARG A 90 11.20 4.71 1.31
CA ARG A 90 11.94 3.56 0.80
C ARG A 90 12.58 3.80 -0.57
N ASP A 91 12.52 5.01 -1.13
CA ASP A 91 13.07 5.36 -2.47
C ASP A 91 12.52 4.47 -3.61
N LEU A 92 11.43 3.73 -3.38
CA LEU A 92 10.97 2.66 -4.27
C LEU A 92 9.98 3.10 -5.36
N TYR A 93 9.57 4.36 -5.38
CA TYR A 93 8.64 4.87 -6.40
C TYR A 93 8.70 6.40 -6.50
N LYS A 94 9.22 6.92 -7.60
CA LYS A 94 9.07 8.33 -7.98
C LYS A 94 7.99 8.41 -9.06
N PRO A 95 6.73 8.77 -8.74
CA PRO A 95 5.76 9.04 -9.78
C PRO A 95 6.26 10.25 -10.55
N GLN A 96 6.73 10.03 -11.78
CA GLN A 96 6.95 11.12 -12.71
C GLN A 96 5.57 11.68 -13.05
N GLU A 97 5.28 12.85 -12.50
CA GLU A 97 4.15 13.69 -12.86
C GLU A 97 4.21 13.90 -14.38
N SER A 98 3.33 13.21 -15.11
CA SER A 98 3.24 13.36 -16.56
C SER A 98 2.24 14.48 -16.84
N VAL A 99 2.82 15.60 -17.27
CA VAL A 99 2.32 16.79 -17.96
C VAL A 99 0.83 16.88 -18.31
#